data_AF-A0A9W9RPC0-F1
#
_entry.id   AF-A0A9W9RPC0-F1
#
_cell.length_a   1.000
_cell.length_b   1.000
_cell.length_c   1.000
_cell.angle_alpha   90.00
_cell.angle_beta   90.00
_cell.angle_gamma   90.00
#
_symmetry.space_group_name_H-M   'P 1'
#
loop_
_entity.id
_entity.type
_entity.pdbx_description
1 polymer ?
#
loop_
_entity_poly.entity_id
_entity_poly.type
_entity_poly.pdbx_seq_one_letter_code
_entity_poly.pdbx_strand_id
1 'polypeptide(L)'
;MSTLLFEQMPFPYISQIHAAVPAIASSTGAILFLLSRILSGEESKPLYRTNIVLQILFLLVGGVGLAFAMTKHHFSHTHPIDLLIHKATLHYDNYLLQAGASKSLAEAAQEYRKRYRQHPPPGFDKWFEYATNHSSVIIDDFDQIHENLLPFRAIRPAEIRDMTHQLATNPFNDLGAISIRMGQVKVQEGIKPTHAWMVKGAAEMIKKFAQHLPDMDLVFNLNDEPRVAVPWEKMLRLKQAAWAQEPVPQEELVDRWSGGRQLGWAPVEPADQTNATIFTDGAWRGVFDPYVSAVCPPSSRVRTRRVWNRHDICLSCAAPHTMGQFPLDFNLATEICHQPDLAFLHGLLISPASFKVSQELIPVFSQSALTGFSDISLP
;
A
#
# COMPACT_ATOMS: atom_id res chain seq x y z
N MET A 1 -6.69 10.17 -27.57
CA MET A 1 -7.97 10.93 -27.59
C MET A 1 -9.03 10.31 -26.67
N SER A 2 -8.65 9.52 -25.66
CA SER A 2 -9.59 8.67 -24.89
C SER A 2 -9.70 9.04 -23.41
N THR A 3 -9.02 10.11 -22.97
CA THR A 3 -9.06 10.62 -21.60
C THR A 3 -10.06 11.76 -21.40
N LEU A 4 -10.73 12.22 -22.46
CA LEU A 4 -11.67 13.35 -22.43
C LEU A 4 -13.15 12.94 -22.30
N LEU A 5 -13.48 11.64 -22.36
CA LEU A 5 -14.88 11.17 -22.35
C LEU A 5 -15.34 10.58 -21.01
N PHE A 6 -14.46 10.48 -20.02
CA PHE A 6 -14.83 10.14 -18.66
C PHE A 6 -14.57 11.37 -17.77
N GLU A 7 -15.35 12.43 -17.99
CA GLU A 7 -15.39 13.54 -17.04
C GLU A 7 -15.87 12.98 -15.69
N GLN A 8 -14.93 12.89 -14.75
CA GLN A 8 -15.14 12.43 -13.39
C GLN A 8 -16.27 13.25 -12.77
N MET A 9 -17.28 12.58 -12.20
CA MET A 9 -18.26 13.27 -11.36
C MET A 9 -17.49 13.97 -10.23
N PRO A 10 -17.51 15.32 -10.16
CA PRO A 10 -16.76 16.04 -9.16
C PRO A 10 -17.26 15.63 -7.77
N PHE A 11 -16.32 15.37 -6.86
CA PHE A 11 -16.59 15.20 -5.45
C PHE A 11 -16.05 16.42 -4.67
N PRO A 12 -16.89 17.09 -3.86
CA PRO A 12 -18.32 16.85 -3.65
C PRO A 12 -19.13 17.21 -4.89
N TYR A 13 -20.31 16.61 -5.02
CA TYR A 13 -21.25 16.97 -6.07
C TYR A 13 -21.67 18.43 -5.89
N ILE A 14 -21.36 19.26 -6.88
CA ILE A 14 -21.87 20.63 -6.99
C ILE A 14 -23.09 20.56 -7.89
N SER A 15 -24.25 21.05 -7.47
CA SER A 15 -25.41 21.06 -8.37
C SER A 15 -25.24 22.11 -9.47
N GLN A 16 -25.89 21.92 -10.62
CA GLN A 16 -25.91 22.92 -11.71
C GLN A 16 -26.29 24.31 -11.21
N ILE A 17 -27.23 24.38 -10.27
CA ILE A 17 -27.65 25.64 -9.63
C ILE A 17 -26.49 26.26 -8.85
N HIS A 18 -25.80 25.49 -8.01
CA HIS A 18 -24.66 25.99 -7.25
C HIS A 18 -23.46 26.37 -8.12
N ALA A 19 -23.31 25.77 -9.29
CA ALA A 19 -22.27 26.15 -10.25
C ALA A 19 -22.64 27.38 -11.09
N ALA A 20 -23.90 27.47 -11.54
CA ALA A 20 -24.37 28.54 -12.43
C ALA A 20 -24.71 29.85 -11.69
N VAL A 21 -25.32 29.76 -10.51
CA VAL A 21 -25.79 30.95 -9.77
C VAL A 21 -24.64 31.93 -9.44
N PRO A 22 -23.48 31.50 -8.91
CA PRO A 22 -22.38 32.43 -8.65
C PRO A 22 -21.80 33.06 -9.91
N ALA A 23 -21.70 32.29 -11.01
CA ALA A 23 -21.20 32.80 -12.29
C ALA A 23 -22.14 33.85 -12.88
N ILE A 24 -23.45 33.60 -12.84
CA ILE A 24 -24.49 34.54 -13.30
C ILE A 24 -24.51 35.77 -12.39
N ALA A 25 -24.54 35.59 -11.07
CA ALA A 25 -24.61 36.69 -10.10
C ALA A 25 -23.38 37.60 -10.19
N SER A 26 -22.17 37.03 -10.29
CA SER A 26 -20.93 37.81 -10.40
C SER A 26 -20.85 38.59 -11.71
N SER A 27 -21.21 37.96 -12.83
CA SER A 27 -21.20 38.60 -14.14
C SER A 27 -22.26 39.71 -14.23
N THR A 28 -23.47 39.44 -13.74
CA THR A 28 -24.56 40.42 -13.72
C THR A 28 -24.23 41.59 -12.80
N GLY A 29 -23.68 41.32 -11.61
CA GLY A 29 -23.26 42.35 -10.67
C GLY A 29 -22.17 43.27 -11.24
N ALA A 30 -21.16 42.71 -11.89
CA ALA A 30 -20.11 43.48 -12.56
C ALA A 30 -20.66 44.37 -13.69
N ILE A 31 -21.58 43.83 -14.51
CA ILE A 31 -22.21 44.58 -15.59
C ILE A 31 -23.09 45.71 -15.04
N LEU A 32 -23.92 45.45 -14.02
CA LEU A 32 -24.77 46.46 -13.39
C LEU A 32 -23.95 47.58 -12.77
N PHE A 33 -22.83 47.25 -12.11
CA PHE A 33 -21.90 48.25 -11.59
C PHE A 33 -21.34 49.13 -12.71
N LEU A 34 -20.85 48.53 -13.79
CA LEU A 34 -20.30 49.26 -14.93
C LEU A 34 -21.34 50.12 -15.64
N LEU A 35 -22.57 49.64 -15.79
CA LEU A 35 -23.70 50.41 -16.34
C LEU A 35 -24.09 51.57 -15.43
N SER A 36 -24.09 51.37 -14.10
CA SER A 36 -24.44 52.42 -13.15
C SER A 36 -23.49 53.62 -13.24
N ARG A 37 -22.19 53.40 -13.51
CA ARG A 37 -21.20 54.47 -13.69
C ARG A 37 -21.43 55.29 -14.95
N ILE A 38 -21.89 54.64 -16.03
CA ILE A 38 -22.27 55.34 -17.27
C ILE A 38 -23.50 56.20 -17.03
N LEU A 39 -24.51 55.65 -16.33
CA LEU A 39 -25.79 56.32 -16.06
C LEU A 39 -25.68 57.44 -15.01
N SER A 40 -24.80 57.31 -14.02
CA SER A 40 -24.57 58.34 -12.99
C SER A 40 -23.78 59.55 -13.49
N GLY A 41 -23.23 59.49 -14.71
CA GLY A 41 -22.41 60.56 -15.28
C GLY A 41 -21.03 60.69 -14.61
N GLU A 42 -20.64 59.72 -13.79
CA GLU A 42 -19.34 59.68 -13.11
C GLU A 42 -18.18 59.28 -14.03
N GLU A 43 -18.45 58.92 -15.29
CA GLU A 43 -17.43 58.54 -16.26
C GLU A 43 -16.95 59.69 -17.14
N SER A 44 -15.63 59.86 -17.21
CA SER A 44 -15.01 60.75 -18.19
C SER A 44 -15.02 60.13 -19.60
N LYS A 45 -15.10 60.96 -20.64
CA LYS A 45 -15.09 60.55 -22.07
C LYS A 45 -14.03 59.48 -22.45
N PRO A 46 -12.77 59.50 -21.96
CA PRO A 46 -11.80 58.45 -22.27
C PRO A 46 -12.11 57.10 -21.59
N LEU A 47 -12.75 57.09 -20.42
CA LEU A 47 -13.07 55.87 -19.66
C LEU A 47 -14.28 55.12 -20.22
N TYR A 48 -15.16 55.81 -20.96
CA TYR A 48 -16.34 55.21 -21.58
C TYR A 48 -15.99 54.00 -22.48
N ARG A 49 -14.96 54.12 -23.32
CA ARG A 49 -14.52 53.02 -24.19
C ARG A 49 -14.00 51.83 -23.38
N THR A 50 -13.24 52.10 -22.32
CA THR A 50 -12.73 51.08 -21.42
C THR A 50 -13.85 50.36 -20.68
N ASN A 51 -14.88 51.08 -20.22
CA ASN A 51 -16.05 50.49 -19.57
C ASN A 51 -16.79 49.54 -20.52
N ILE A 52 -17.10 49.96 -21.75
CA ILE A 52 -17.74 49.09 -22.75
C ILE A 52 -16.91 47.82 -23.02
N VAL A 53 -15.59 47.93 -23.12
CA VAL A 53 -14.70 46.77 -23.28
C VAL A 53 -14.77 45.84 -22.07
N LEU A 54 -14.79 46.37 -20.85
CA LEU A 54 -14.92 45.57 -19.63
C LEU A 54 -16.27 44.86 -19.54
N GLN A 55 -17.37 45.49 -19.95
CA GLN A 55 -18.69 44.84 -20.00
C GLN A 55 -18.69 43.64 -20.96
N ILE A 56 -18.12 43.82 -22.15
CA ILE A 56 -17.98 42.73 -23.14
C ILE A 56 -17.10 41.61 -22.57
N LEU A 57 -16.01 41.95 -21.88
CA LEU A 57 -15.14 40.96 -21.25
C LEU A 57 -15.86 40.15 -20.16
N PHE A 58 -16.63 40.80 -19.28
CA PHE A 58 -17.39 40.10 -18.24
C PHE A 58 -18.49 39.22 -18.83
N LEU A 59 -19.15 39.64 -19.91
CA LEU A 59 -20.11 38.81 -20.64
C LEU A 59 -19.45 37.57 -21.25
N LEU A 60 -18.28 37.73 -21.87
CA LEU A 60 -17.53 36.61 -22.47
C LEU A 60 -17.04 35.64 -21.40
N VAL A 61 -16.39 36.14 -20.34
CA VAL A 61 -15.88 35.30 -19.24
C VAL A 61 -17.03 34.61 -18.51
N GLY A 62 -18.13 35.33 -18.24
CA GLY A 62 -19.33 34.77 -17.63
C GLY A 62 -19.99 33.71 -18.51
N GLY A 63 -20.09 33.95 -19.81
CA GLY A 63 -20.64 33.01 -20.79
C GLY A 63 -19.80 31.74 -20.93
N VAL A 64 -18.46 31.88 -21.01
CA VAL A 64 -17.54 30.73 -21.03
C VAL A 64 -17.59 29.96 -19.72
N GLY A 65 -17.61 30.65 -18.57
CA GLY A 65 -17.72 30.03 -17.25
C GLY A 65 -19.04 29.26 -17.08
N LEU A 66 -20.15 29.84 -17.53
CA LEU A 66 -21.46 29.19 -17.52
C LEU A 66 -21.50 28.00 -18.46
N ALA A 67 -20.98 28.13 -19.68
CA ALA A 67 -20.89 27.02 -20.62
C ALA A 67 -20.09 25.86 -20.02
N PHE A 68 -18.93 26.14 -19.42
CA PHE A 68 -18.09 25.13 -18.76
C PHE A 68 -18.78 24.48 -17.55
N ALA A 69 -19.51 25.26 -16.74
CA ALA A 69 -20.33 24.73 -15.66
C ALA A 69 -21.42 23.78 -16.18
N MET A 70 -22.11 24.16 -17.26
CA MET A 70 -23.19 23.36 -17.83
C MET A 70 -22.69 22.11 -18.54
N THR A 71 -21.56 22.16 -19.25
CA THR A 71 -20.98 21.00 -19.95
C THR A 71 -20.44 19.95 -18.99
N LYS A 72 -19.81 20.37 -17.87
CA LYS A 72 -19.31 19.44 -16.84
C LYS A 72 -20.38 18.67 -16.09
N HIS A 73 -21.65 19.07 -16.21
CA HIS A 73 -22.77 18.47 -15.51
C HIS A 73 -23.63 17.55 -16.38
N HIS A 74 -23.05 16.97 -17.44
CA HIS A 74 -23.71 15.88 -18.16
C HIS A 74 -23.80 14.66 -17.23
N PHE A 75 -24.96 14.50 -16.58
CA PHE A 75 -25.30 13.28 -15.85
C PHE A 75 -25.23 12.13 -16.84
N SER A 76 -24.24 11.26 -16.68
CA SER A 76 -24.33 9.93 -17.27
C SER A 76 -25.53 9.24 -16.64
N HIS A 77 -26.43 8.68 -17.44
CA HIS A 77 -27.54 7.84 -16.95
C HIS A 77 -27.03 6.53 -16.30
N THR A 78 -25.73 6.27 -16.36
CA THR A 78 -25.07 5.12 -15.74
C THR A 78 -24.64 5.45 -14.31
N HIS A 79 -25.04 4.62 -13.35
CA HIS A 79 -24.64 4.81 -11.96
C HIS A 79 -23.12 4.56 -11.82
N PRO A 80 -22.36 5.34 -11.03
CA PRO A 80 -20.92 5.14 -10.87
C PRO A 80 -20.53 3.72 -10.43
N ILE A 81 -21.35 3.07 -9.62
CA ILE A 81 -21.12 1.66 -9.23
C ILE A 81 -21.09 0.73 -10.45
N ASP A 82 -21.93 0.93 -11.46
CA ASP A 82 -21.94 0.08 -12.65
C ASP A 82 -20.62 0.21 -13.43
N LEU A 83 -20.08 1.43 -13.49
CA LEU A 83 -18.76 1.70 -14.08
C LEU A 83 -17.64 1.04 -13.28
N LEU A 84 -17.71 1.12 -11.95
CA LEU A 84 -16.71 0.50 -11.06
C LEU A 84 -16.73 -1.03 -11.17
N ILE A 85 -17.93 -1.65 -11.21
CA ILE A 85 -18.08 -3.09 -11.42
C ILE A 85 -17.49 -3.49 -12.77
N HIS A 86 -17.85 -2.78 -13.84
CA HIS A 86 -17.33 -3.08 -15.17
C HIS A 86 -15.79 -2.97 -15.23
N LYS A 87 -15.23 -1.90 -14.67
CA LYS A 87 -13.78 -1.69 -14.60
C LYS A 87 -13.11 -2.79 -13.77
N ALA A 88 -13.68 -3.16 -12.63
CA ALA A 88 -13.17 -4.23 -11.77
C ALA A 88 -13.19 -5.58 -12.48
N THR A 89 -14.24 -5.91 -13.23
CA THR A 89 -14.29 -7.13 -14.06
C THR A 89 -13.16 -7.17 -15.06
N LEU A 90 -12.92 -6.07 -15.80
CA LEU A 90 -11.81 -6.00 -16.76
C LEU A 90 -10.43 -6.17 -16.08
N HIS A 91 -10.22 -5.55 -14.91
CA HIS A 91 -8.97 -5.74 -14.16
C HIS A 91 -8.81 -7.17 -13.67
N TYR A 92 -9.88 -7.77 -13.16
CA TYR A 92 -9.88 -9.15 -12.68
C TYR A 92 -9.58 -10.14 -13.81
N ASP A 93 -10.23 -9.99 -14.96
CA ASP A 93 -10.01 -10.87 -16.12
C ASP A 93 -8.56 -10.77 -16.62
N ASN A 94 -8.00 -9.56 -16.70
CA ASN A 94 -6.60 -9.34 -17.04
C ASN A 94 -5.65 -9.95 -16.00
N TYR A 95 -5.95 -9.80 -14.71
CA TYR A 95 -5.18 -10.41 -13.64
C TYR A 95 -5.19 -11.94 -13.77
N LEU A 96 -6.35 -12.57 -14.01
CA LEU A 96 -6.42 -14.02 -14.19
C LEU A 96 -5.62 -14.51 -15.40
N LEU A 97 -5.70 -13.80 -16.52
CA LEU A 97 -4.92 -14.13 -17.73
C LEU A 97 -3.42 -14.09 -17.46
N GLN A 98 -2.97 -13.13 -16.65
CA GLN A 98 -1.58 -12.95 -16.29
C GLN A 98 -1.12 -13.96 -15.23
N ALA A 99 -1.91 -14.13 -14.17
CA ALA A 99 -1.58 -14.95 -13.00
C ALA A 99 -1.66 -16.46 -13.28
N GLY A 100 -2.45 -16.89 -14.27
CA GLY A 100 -2.64 -18.30 -14.64
C GLY A 100 -2.07 -18.65 -16.02
N ALA A 101 -1.10 -17.89 -16.52
CA ALA A 101 -0.61 -17.99 -17.91
C ALA A 101 0.07 -19.34 -18.20
N SER A 102 0.95 -19.81 -17.31
CA SER A 102 1.73 -21.02 -17.50
C SER A 102 0.90 -22.29 -17.35
N LYS A 103 1.11 -23.25 -18.26
CA LYS A 103 0.41 -24.54 -18.30
C LYS A 103 1.32 -25.72 -18.00
N SER A 104 2.63 -25.50 -17.93
CA SER A 104 3.61 -26.50 -17.53
C SER A 104 4.60 -25.96 -16.50
N LEU A 105 5.25 -26.87 -15.77
CA LEU A 105 6.30 -26.52 -14.81
C LEU A 105 7.45 -25.74 -15.47
N ALA A 106 7.82 -26.09 -16.70
CA ALA A 106 8.89 -25.43 -17.44
C ALA A 106 8.53 -23.98 -17.78
N GLU A 107 7.30 -23.75 -18.24
CA GLU A 107 6.76 -22.40 -18.49
C GLU A 107 6.69 -21.58 -17.20
N ALA A 108 6.17 -22.14 -16.11
CA ALA A 108 6.06 -21.45 -14.82
C ALA A 108 7.44 -21.06 -14.28
N ALA A 109 8.43 -21.96 -14.38
CA ALA A 109 9.80 -21.67 -13.99
C ALA A 109 10.46 -20.61 -14.90
N GLN A 110 10.12 -20.57 -16.19
CA GLN A 110 10.60 -19.54 -17.12
C GLN A 110 9.98 -18.18 -16.80
N GLU A 111 8.67 -18.12 -16.54
CA GLU A 111 7.99 -16.88 -16.18
C GLU A 111 8.48 -16.35 -14.84
N TYR A 112 8.69 -17.22 -13.84
CA TYR A 112 9.30 -16.85 -12.56
C TYR A 112 10.66 -16.16 -12.75
N ARG A 113 11.54 -16.72 -13.59
CA ARG A 113 12.84 -16.11 -13.91
C ARG A 113 12.69 -14.79 -14.63
N LYS A 114 11.77 -14.69 -15.59
CA LYS A 114 11.52 -13.47 -16.35
C LYS A 114 10.99 -12.36 -15.47
N ARG A 115 10.01 -12.66 -14.60
CA ARG A 115 9.31 -11.68 -13.76
C ARG A 115 10.15 -11.23 -12.57
N TYR A 116 10.78 -12.17 -11.87
CA TYR A 116 11.48 -11.90 -10.60
C TYR A 116 13.00 -11.84 -10.73
N ARG A 117 13.55 -12.10 -11.92
CA ARG A 117 14.99 -12.23 -12.21
C ARG A 117 15.70 -13.23 -11.30
N GLN A 118 15.04 -14.34 -10.97
CA GLN A 118 15.55 -15.33 -10.03
C GLN A 118 15.13 -16.73 -10.39
N HIS A 119 15.88 -17.71 -9.90
CA HIS A 119 15.48 -19.11 -10.02
C HIS A 119 14.35 -19.42 -9.01
N PRO A 120 13.36 -20.23 -9.40
CA PRO A 120 12.39 -20.75 -8.43
C PRO A 120 13.09 -21.48 -7.28
N PRO A 121 12.54 -21.45 -6.06
CA PRO A 121 13.14 -22.14 -4.92
C PRO A 121 13.11 -23.67 -5.08
N PRO A 122 13.98 -24.42 -4.37
CA PRO A 122 13.85 -25.87 -4.28
C PRO A 122 12.43 -26.29 -3.84
N GLY A 123 11.87 -27.30 -4.51
CA GLY A 123 10.49 -27.75 -4.27
C GLY A 123 9.40 -26.97 -5.02
N PHE A 124 9.78 -26.10 -5.96
CA PHE A 124 8.81 -25.40 -6.83
C PHE A 124 7.95 -26.37 -7.65
N ASP A 125 8.51 -27.51 -8.05
CA ASP A 125 7.78 -28.60 -8.70
C ASP A 125 6.63 -29.13 -7.82
N LYS A 126 6.86 -29.29 -6.52
CA LYS A 126 5.86 -29.73 -5.54
C LYS A 126 4.75 -28.71 -5.36
N TRP A 127 5.09 -27.43 -5.33
CA TRP A 127 4.09 -26.37 -5.32
C TRP A 127 3.26 -26.37 -6.61
N PHE A 128 3.89 -26.51 -7.78
CA PHE A 128 3.18 -26.52 -9.07
C PHE A 128 2.22 -27.71 -9.19
N GLU A 129 2.67 -28.90 -8.78
CA GLU A 129 1.85 -30.11 -8.71
C GLU A 129 0.65 -29.91 -7.76
N TYR A 130 0.90 -29.38 -6.57
CA TYR A 130 -0.16 -29.10 -5.60
C TYR A 130 -1.19 -28.10 -6.15
N ALA A 131 -0.73 -26.98 -6.71
CA ALA A 131 -1.58 -25.93 -7.26
C ALA A 131 -2.44 -26.46 -8.42
N THR A 132 -1.84 -27.25 -9.32
CA THR A 132 -2.55 -27.86 -10.46
C THR A 132 -3.60 -28.87 -10.02
N ASN A 133 -3.25 -29.75 -9.07
CA ASN A 133 -4.17 -30.76 -8.54
C ASN A 133 -5.38 -30.18 -7.81
N HIS A 134 -5.28 -28.94 -7.30
CA HIS A 134 -6.37 -28.23 -6.64
C HIS A 134 -7.05 -27.18 -7.54
N SER A 135 -6.76 -27.19 -8.85
CA SER A 135 -7.33 -26.24 -9.81
C SER A 135 -7.10 -24.78 -9.41
N SER A 136 -5.91 -24.47 -8.89
CA SER A 136 -5.53 -23.09 -8.57
C SER A 136 -5.61 -22.22 -9.82
N VAL A 137 -6.31 -21.09 -9.72
CA VAL A 137 -6.38 -20.10 -10.79
C VAL A 137 -5.11 -19.23 -10.86
N ILE A 138 -4.28 -19.26 -9.81
CA ILE A 138 -3.02 -18.52 -9.70
C ILE A 138 -1.87 -19.52 -9.75
N ILE A 139 -0.97 -19.33 -10.72
CA ILE A 139 0.22 -20.15 -10.96
C ILE A 139 1.48 -19.26 -10.97
N ASP A 140 1.47 -18.11 -11.64
CA ASP A 140 2.69 -17.32 -11.88
C ASP A 140 2.75 -16.00 -11.08
N ASP A 141 1.79 -15.79 -10.16
CA ASP A 141 1.72 -14.58 -9.35
C ASP A 141 2.25 -14.77 -7.92
N PHE A 142 3.40 -14.14 -7.68
CA PHE A 142 4.13 -14.15 -6.42
C PHE A 142 4.65 -12.73 -6.09
N ASP A 143 4.05 -11.68 -6.67
CA ASP A 143 4.56 -10.30 -6.58
C ASP A 143 4.67 -9.85 -5.12
N GLN A 144 3.63 -10.11 -4.31
CA GLN A 144 3.64 -9.77 -2.89
C GLN A 144 4.79 -10.47 -2.14
N ILE A 145 4.96 -11.77 -2.36
CA ILE A 145 6.03 -12.57 -1.73
C ILE A 145 7.40 -12.04 -2.19
N HIS A 146 7.55 -11.75 -3.48
CA HIS A 146 8.79 -11.22 -4.03
C HIS A 146 9.13 -9.87 -3.40
N GLU A 147 8.19 -8.92 -3.38
CA GLU A 147 8.42 -7.57 -2.84
C GLU A 147 8.68 -7.58 -1.34
N ASN A 148 8.00 -8.44 -0.57
CA ASN A 148 8.23 -8.60 0.87
C ASN A 148 9.62 -9.17 1.16
N LEU A 149 10.09 -10.14 0.38
CA LEU A 149 11.36 -10.83 0.63
C LEU A 149 12.57 -10.20 -0.06
N LEU A 150 12.37 -9.37 -1.09
CA LEU A 150 13.44 -8.76 -1.87
C LEU A 150 14.47 -8.00 -1.00
N PRO A 151 14.08 -7.12 -0.06
CA PRO A 151 15.04 -6.37 0.74
C PRO A 151 15.96 -7.26 1.59
N PHE A 152 15.47 -8.42 2.04
CA PHE A 152 16.25 -9.36 2.85
C PHE A 152 17.40 -10.02 2.06
N ARG A 153 17.35 -10.03 0.73
CA ARG A 153 18.46 -10.56 -0.09
C ARG A 153 19.73 -9.75 0.06
N ALA A 154 19.63 -8.47 0.44
CA ALA A 154 20.78 -7.63 0.74
C ALA A 154 21.46 -7.96 2.08
N ILE A 155 20.87 -8.84 2.91
CA ILE A 155 21.35 -9.18 4.26
C ILE A 155 21.96 -10.58 4.24
N ARG A 156 23.08 -10.78 4.94
CA ARG A 156 23.71 -12.10 5.04
C ARG A 156 22.76 -13.08 5.75
N PRO A 157 22.60 -14.33 5.26
CA PRO A 157 21.69 -15.29 5.87
C PRO A 157 21.95 -15.57 7.36
N ALA A 158 23.20 -15.47 7.82
CA ALA A 158 23.54 -15.64 9.24
C ALA A 158 22.97 -14.53 10.13
N GLU A 159 22.96 -13.28 9.63
CA GLU A 159 22.38 -12.14 10.35
C GLU A 159 20.86 -12.26 10.45
N ILE A 160 20.20 -12.76 9.39
CA ILE A 160 18.75 -13.01 9.43
C ILE A 160 18.43 -14.03 10.54
N ARG A 161 19.19 -15.13 10.64
CA ARG A 161 18.99 -16.15 11.68
C ARG A 161 19.22 -15.61 13.08
N ASP A 162 20.27 -14.81 13.27
CA ASP A 162 20.57 -14.15 14.54
C ASP A 162 19.45 -13.18 14.95
N MET A 163 18.97 -12.33 14.03
CA MET A 163 17.82 -11.46 14.26
C MET A 163 16.57 -12.26 14.63
N THR A 164 16.24 -13.32 13.89
CA THR A 164 15.09 -14.18 14.20
C THR A 164 15.18 -14.78 15.61
N HIS A 165 16.36 -15.25 16.03
CA HIS A 165 16.57 -15.78 17.38
C HIS A 165 16.36 -14.72 18.46
N GLN A 166 16.95 -13.53 18.30
CA GLN A 166 16.77 -12.41 19.24
C GLN A 166 15.31 -11.94 19.32
N LEU A 167 14.59 -11.96 18.19
CA LEU A 167 13.17 -11.62 18.16
C LEU A 167 12.31 -12.65 18.91
N ALA A 168 12.60 -13.94 18.71
CA ALA A 168 11.87 -15.05 19.31
C ALA A 168 12.10 -15.19 20.82
N THR A 169 13.28 -14.81 21.30
CA THR A 169 13.75 -15.16 22.66
C THR A 169 13.80 -13.98 23.63
N ASN A 170 12.96 -12.98 23.40
CA ASN A 170 12.70 -11.90 24.35
C ASN A 170 11.18 -11.71 24.50
N PRO A 171 10.58 -12.08 25.65
CA PRO A 171 9.13 -11.98 25.87
C PRO A 171 8.59 -10.55 25.80
N PHE A 172 9.44 -9.53 25.99
CA PHE A 172 9.03 -8.13 25.80
C PHE A 172 8.66 -7.82 24.34
N ASN A 173 9.08 -8.63 23.36
CA ASN A 173 8.78 -8.36 21.97
C ASN A 173 7.29 -8.58 21.61
N ASP A 174 6.53 -9.32 22.41
CA ASP A 174 5.18 -9.79 22.06
C ASP A 174 5.15 -10.51 20.70
N LEU A 175 6.11 -11.41 20.49
CA LEU A 175 6.21 -12.25 19.31
C LEU A 175 6.10 -13.72 19.72
N GLY A 176 5.66 -14.58 18.79
CA GLY A 176 5.71 -16.02 18.96
C GLY A 176 6.47 -16.68 17.83
N ALA A 177 7.10 -17.83 18.09
CA ALA A 177 7.92 -18.51 17.09
C ALA A 177 7.38 -19.90 16.69
N ILE A 178 7.75 -20.30 15.47
CA ILE A 178 7.65 -21.67 14.98
C ILE A 178 9.05 -22.13 14.57
N SER A 179 9.49 -23.27 15.10
CA SER A 179 10.69 -23.95 14.63
C SER A 179 10.33 -25.15 13.77
N ILE A 180 10.98 -25.26 12.61
CA ILE A 180 10.84 -26.40 11.70
C ILE A 180 12.16 -27.16 11.71
N ARG A 181 12.13 -28.45 12.04
CA ARG A 181 13.31 -29.33 12.04
C ARG A 181 12.96 -30.66 11.41
N MET A 182 13.68 -31.06 10.36
CA MET A 182 13.45 -32.31 9.62
C MET A 182 11.98 -32.51 9.24
N GLY A 183 11.33 -31.44 8.76
CA GLY A 183 9.91 -31.44 8.39
C GLY A 183 8.92 -31.51 9.56
N GLN A 184 9.38 -31.47 10.82
CA GLN A 184 8.52 -31.38 11.99
C GLN A 184 8.36 -29.92 12.44
N VAL A 185 7.11 -29.51 12.65
CA VAL A 185 6.74 -28.17 13.08
C VAL A 185 6.54 -28.16 14.60
N LYS A 186 7.28 -27.32 15.32
CA LYS A 186 7.09 -27.08 16.76
C LYS A 186 6.78 -25.59 16.99
N VAL A 187 5.69 -25.33 17.72
CA VAL A 187 5.32 -23.99 18.19
C VAL A 187 6.07 -23.71 19.49
N GLN A 188 6.56 -22.48 19.65
CA GLN A 188 7.20 -22.02 20.87
C GLN A 188 6.24 -22.11 22.07
N GLU A 189 6.76 -22.51 23.22
CA GLU A 189 6.10 -22.60 24.49
C GLU A 189 6.02 -21.20 25.14
N GLY A 190 5.10 -21.01 26.08
CA GLY A 190 4.97 -19.73 26.80
C GLY A 190 4.36 -18.57 25.99
N ILE A 191 3.95 -18.77 24.73
CA ILE A 191 3.18 -17.75 23.99
C ILE A 191 1.93 -17.39 24.78
N LYS A 192 1.68 -16.08 24.93
CA LYS A 192 0.52 -15.54 25.65
C LYS A 192 -0.78 -16.25 25.22
N PRO A 193 -1.52 -16.92 26.12
CA PRO A 193 -2.65 -17.78 25.75
C PRO A 193 -3.71 -17.10 24.88
N THR A 194 -3.94 -15.80 25.06
CA THR A 194 -4.92 -15.01 24.29
C THR A 194 -4.52 -14.82 22.82
N HIS A 195 -3.23 -14.94 22.47
CA HIS A 195 -2.71 -14.75 21.10
C HIS A 195 -2.13 -16.04 20.50
N ALA A 196 -1.95 -17.09 21.30
CA ALA A 196 -1.35 -18.35 20.85
C ALA A 196 -2.09 -19.01 19.67
N TRP A 197 -3.38 -18.72 19.47
CA TRP A 197 -4.17 -19.22 18.34
C TRP A 197 -3.59 -18.79 16.99
N MET A 198 -2.98 -17.61 16.90
CA MET A 198 -2.40 -17.07 15.66
C MET A 198 -1.25 -17.96 15.17
N VAL A 199 -0.30 -18.23 16.07
CA VAL A 199 0.90 -19.03 15.77
C VAL A 199 0.54 -20.52 15.60
N LYS A 200 -0.41 -21.02 16.39
CA LYS A 200 -0.91 -22.40 16.25
C LYS A 200 -1.63 -22.59 14.90
N GLY A 201 -2.43 -21.63 14.48
CA GLY A 201 -3.08 -21.64 13.16
C GLY A 201 -2.06 -21.71 12.03
N ALA A 202 -1.05 -20.84 12.06
CA ALA A 202 0.05 -20.86 11.10
C ALA A 202 0.80 -22.21 11.11
N ALA A 203 1.06 -22.78 12.29
CA ALA A 203 1.72 -24.08 12.41
C ALA A 203 0.90 -25.22 11.79
N GLU A 204 -0.42 -25.26 12.01
CA GLU A 204 -1.30 -26.27 11.41
C GLU A 204 -1.39 -26.13 9.88
N MET A 205 -1.31 -24.91 9.34
CA MET A 205 -1.18 -24.71 7.89
C MET A 205 0.16 -25.25 7.37
N ILE A 206 1.27 -24.84 7.99
CA ILE A 206 2.63 -25.21 7.58
C ILE A 206 2.85 -26.73 7.63
N LYS A 207 2.30 -27.39 8.66
CA LYS A 207 2.43 -28.84 8.87
C LYS A 207 2.02 -29.69 7.66
N LYS A 208 1.11 -29.19 6.81
CA LYS A 208 0.66 -29.90 5.59
C LYS A 208 1.74 -30.03 4.52
N PHE A 209 2.74 -29.16 4.54
CA PHE A 209 3.82 -29.12 3.54
C PHE A 209 5.23 -29.05 4.15
N ALA A 210 5.34 -29.16 5.47
CA ALA A 210 6.60 -28.98 6.20
C ALA A 210 7.70 -29.95 5.75
N GLN A 211 7.36 -31.14 5.24
CA GLN A 211 8.32 -32.10 4.68
C GLN A 211 9.12 -31.56 3.48
N HIS A 212 8.63 -30.51 2.81
CA HIS A 212 9.31 -29.87 1.68
C HIS A 212 10.13 -28.63 2.10
N LEU A 213 10.04 -28.24 3.37
CA LEU A 213 10.71 -27.06 3.90
C LEU A 213 12.08 -27.39 4.50
N PRO A 214 13.04 -26.45 4.44
CA PRO A 214 14.29 -26.56 5.15
C PRO A 214 14.11 -26.32 6.65
N ASP A 215 15.14 -26.67 7.42
CA ASP A 215 15.22 -26.27 8.83
C ASP A 215 15.28 -24.75 8.95
N MET A 216 14.27 -24.16 9.61
CA MET A 216 14.16 -22.73 9.83
C MET A 216 13.33 -22.37 11.06
N ASP A 217 13.55 -21.16 11.57
CA ASP A 217 12.69 -20.54 12.56
C ASP A 217 11.96 -19.34 11.95
N LEU A 218 10.69 -19.19 12.30
CA LEU A 218 9.79 -18.14 11.84
C LEU A 218 9.22 -17.42 13.06
N VAL A 219 9.12 -16.10 13.00
CA VAL A 219 8.62 -15.27 14.09
C VAL A 219 7.38 -14.51 13.65
N PHE A 220 6.35 -14.54 14.47
CA PHE A 220 5.01 -14.05 14.19
C PHE A 220 4.65 -12.92 15.14
N ASN A 221 4.12 -11.84 14.58
CA ASN A 221 3.51 -10.75 15.30
C ASN A 221 2.25 -11.23 16.03
N LEU A 222 2.17 -10.94 17.33
CA LEU A 222 0.99 -11.24 18.16
C LEU A 222 0.05 -10.05 18.32
N ASN A 223 0.48 -8.85 17.91
CA ASN A 223 -0.31 -7.63 18.01
C ASN A 223 -1.10 -7.39 16.71
N ASP A 224 -2.19 -6.64 16.82
CA ASP A 224 -2.98 -6.22 15.66
C ASP A 224 -2.23 -5.17 14.82
N GLU A 225 -1.37 -4.38 15.45
CA GLU A 225 -0.57 -3.36 14.79
C GLU A 225 0.69 -3.91 14.10
N PRO A 226 1.11 -3.33 12.95
CA PRO A 226 2.31 -3.77 12.23
C PRO A 226 3.61 -3.37 12.95
N ARG A 227 4.71 -4.03 12.61
CA ARG A 227 5.94 -4.06 13.42
C ARG A 227 7.14 -3.42 12.74
N VAL A 228 7.17 -3.33 11.41
CA VAL A 228 8.39 -3.03 10.64
C VAL A 228 8.22 -1.79 9.79
N ALA A 229 8.58 -0.62 10.32
CA ALA A 229 8.48 0.68 9.66
C ALA A 229 9.86 1.20 9.21
N VAL A 230 10.48 0.52 8.25
CA VAL A 230 11.82 0.90 7.74
C VAL A 230 11.76 2.24 6.99
N PRO A 231 12.57 3.25 7.34
CA PRO A 231 12.62 4.51 6.61
C PRO A 231 12.91 4.30 5.12
N TRP A 232 12.24 5.08 4.27
CA TRP A 232 12.22 4.90 2.83
C TRP A 232 13.63 4.84 2.21
N GLU A 233 14.52 5.73 2.62
CA GLU A 233 15.89 5.80 2.11
C GLU A 233 16.68 4.53 2.44
N LYS A 234 16.44 3.94 3.60
CA LYS A 234 17.07 2.69 4.02
C LYS A 234 16.52 1.50 3.24
N MET A 235 15.20 1.44 3.10
CA MET A 235 14.52 0.42 2.30
C MET A 235 14.97 0.45 0.84
N LEU A 236 15.09 1.65 0.25
CA LEU A 236 15.56 1.83 -1.12
C LEU A 236 16.97 1.26 -1.30
N ARG A 237 17.90 1.53 -0.37
CA ARG A 237 19.27 1.00 -0.44
C ARG A 237 19.29 -0.53 -0.37
N LEU A 238 18.47 -1.13 0.50
CA LEU A 238 18.36 -2.59 0.60
C LEU A 238 17.81 -3.20 -0.68
N LYS A 239 16.73 -2.62 -1.25
CA LYS A 239 16.18 -3.09 -2.54
C LYS A 239 17.19 -2.93 -3.69
N GLN A 240 17.92 -1.82 -3.75
CA GLN A 240 18.95 -1.60 -4.77
C GLN A 240 20.10 -2.61 -4.64
N ALA A 241 20.57 -2.86 -3.42
CA ALA A 241 21.61 -3.85 -3.16
C ALA A 241 21.13 -5.27 -3.51
N ALA A 242 19.87 -5.60 -3.24
CA ALA A 242 19.27 -6.88 -3.64
C ALA A 242 19.18 -7.03 -5.16
N TRP A 243 18.74 -5.99 -5.88
CA TRP A 243 18.66 -6.02 -7.35
C TRP A 243 20.02 -6.05 -8.05
N ALA A 244 21.07 -5.56 -7.39
CA ALA A 244 22.43 -5.60 -7.92
C ALA A 244 23.07 -7.01 -7.83
N GLN A 245 22.46 -7.95 -7.10
CA GLN A 245 22.96 -9.31 -7.05
C GLN A 245 22.60 -10.05 -8.33
N GLU A 246 23.60 -10.69 -8.94
CA GLU A 246 23.37 -11.55 -10.08
C GLU A 246 22.75 -12.88 -9.64
N PRO A 247 21.80 -13.44 -10.42
CA PRO A 247 21.29 -14.78 -10.18
C PRO A 247 22.41 -15.81 -10.25
N VAL A 248 22.27 -16.88 -9.46
CA VAL A 248 23.19 -18.03 -9.51
C VAL A 248 23.22 -18.61 -10.94
N PRO A 249 24.40 -18.83 -11.56
CA PRO A 249 24.51 -19.43 -12.88
C PRO A 249 23.81 -20.79 -12.97
N GLN A 250 23.28 -21.12 -14.14
CA GLN A 250 22.47 -22.33 -14.31
C GLN A 250 23.25 -23.62 -13.99
N GLU A 251 24.55 -23.62 -14.24
CA GLU A 251 25.47 -24.73 -14.00
C GLU A 251 25.71 -24.99 -12.50
N GLU A 252 25.50 -23.99 -11.65
CA GLU A 252 25.70 -24.05 -10.19
C GLU A 252 24.39 -24.34 -9.43
N LEU A 253 23.25 -24.42 -10.14
CA LEU A 253 21.96 -24.65 -9.51
C LEU A 253 21.87 -26.05 -8.91
N VAL A 254 21.33 -26.10 -7.68
CA VAL A 254 21.01 -27.33 -6.98
C VAL A 254 19.53 -27.36 -6.63
N ASP A 255 18.88 -28.50 -6.86
CA ASP A 255 17.46 -28.71 -6.55
C ASP A 255 17.24 -29.20 -5.10
N ARG A 256 18.03 -28.68 -4.17
CA ARG A 256 17.94 -29.05 -2.76
C ARG A 256 18.35 -27.91 -1.85
N TRP A 257 17.79 -27.90 -0.66
CA TRP A 257 18.22 -27.02 0.41
C TRP A 257 19.66 -27.33 0.85
N SER A 258 20.38 -26.31 1.33
CA SER A 258 21.70 -26.53 1.89
C SER A 258 21.63 -27.44 3.13
N GLY A 259 22.55 -28.39 3.23
CA GLY A 259 22.64 -29.30 4.38
C GLY A 259 23.12 -28.60 5.65
N GLY A 260 22.83 -29.18 6.82
CA GLY A 260 23.32 -28.66 8.10
C GLY A 260 22.68 -27.35 8.56
N ARG A 261 21.55 -26.94 7.96
CA ARG A 261 20.87 -25.68 8.29
C ARG A 261 20.48 -25.56 9.77
N GLN A 262 20.15 -26.67 10.43
CA GLN A 262 19.89 -26.71 11.87
C GLN A 262 21.05 -26.13 12.72
N LEU A 263 22.30 -26.25 12.25
CA LEU A 263 23.47 -25.73 12.98
C LEU A 263 23.53 -24.21 12.97
N GLY A 264 22.86 -23.57 12.01
CA GLY A 264 22.80 -22.12 11.88
C GLY A 264 21.71 -21.46 12.74
N TRP A 265 20.87 -22.24 13.42
CA TRP A 265 19.75 -21.75 14.22
C TRP A 265 19.98 -22.05 15.71
N ALA A 266 20.10 -20.99 16.50
CA ALA A 266 20.10 -21.12 17.95
C ALA A 266 18.70 -21.55 18.46
N PRO A 267 18.60 -22.27 19.59
CA PRO A 267 17.31 -22.72 20.12
C PRO A 267 16.38 -21.54 20.44
N VAL A 268 15.12 -21.63 20.02
CA VAL A 268 14.07 -20.65 20.39
C VAL A 268 13.47 -20.88 21.78
N GLU A 269 13.94 -21.92 22.47
CA GLU A 269 13.53 -22.28 23.83
C GLU A 269 14.72 -22.32 24.80
N PRO A 270 14.56 -21.80 26.03
CA PRO A 270 13.37 -21.10 26.55
C PRO A 270 13.16 -19.72 25.87
N ALA A 271 11.97 -19.14 25.98
CA ALA A 271 11.65 -17.88 25.31
C ALA A 271 12.32 -16.62 25.91
N ASP A 272 13.05 -16.72 27.01
CA ASP A 272 13.65 -15.60 27.78
C ASP A 272 15.18 -15.61 27.78
N GLN A 273 15.80 -15.97 26.66
CA GLN A 273 17.27 -16.03 26.53
C GLN A 273 17.93 -14.66 26.32
N THR A 274 17.20 -13.66 25.82
CA THR A 274 17.77 -12.37 25.44
C THR A 274 17.04 -11.20 26.11
N ASN A 275 17.82 -10.17 26.45
CA ASN A 275 17.32 -8.98 27.16
C ASN A 275 17.22 -7.72 26.27
N ALA A 276 17.84 -7.75 25.09
CA ALA A 276 17.82 -6.64 24.15
C ALA A 276 16.58 -6.72 23.26
N THR A 277 16.03 -5.56 22.89
CA THR A 277 14.92 -5.47 21.94
C THR A 277 15.23 -4.39 20.91
N ILE A 278 14.84 -4.66 19.66
CA ILE A 278 14.92 -3.70 18.55
C ILE A 278 13.66 -2.85 18.45
N PHE A 279 12.61 -3.18 19.21
CA PHE A 279 11.35 -2.48 19.18
C PHE A 279 11.36 -1.24 20.07
N THR A 280 10.78 -0.17 19.55
CA THR A 280 10.39 1.00 20.33
C THR A 280 8.90 0.95 20.62
N ASP A 281 8.51 1.19 21.87
CA ASP A 281 7.10 1.28 22.26
C ASP A 281 6.54 2.67 21.96
N GLY A 282 5.61 2.71 21.01
CA GLY A 282 4.85 3.89 20.59
C GLY A 282 3.37 3.82 20.93
N ALA A 283 2.95 2.91 21.80
CA ALA A 283 1.56 2.80 22.22
C ALA A 283 1.04 4.11 22.83
N TRP A 284 -0.23 4.40 22.58
CA TRP A 284 -0.98 5.56 23.12
C TRP A 284 -0.42 6.92 22.71
N ARG A 285 0.33 6.99 21.60
CA ARG A 285 0.96 8.21 21.08
C ARG A 285 0.74 8.31 19.57
N GLY A 286 0.83 9.54 19.04
CA GLY A 286 0.81 9.76 17.60
C GLY A 286 2.05 9.15 16.93
N VAL A 287 1.84 8.20 16.02
CA VAL A 287 2.92 7.46 15.34
C VAL A 287 3.15 7.94 13.91
N PHE A 288 2.29 8.84 13.43
CA PHE A 288 2.32 9.33 12.05
C PHE A 288 3.66 9.97 11.68
N ASP A 289 4.07 11.05 12.36
CA ASP A 289 5.34 11.73 12.06
C ASP A 289 6.57 10.84 12.29
N PRO A 290 6.76 10.17 13.45
CA PRO A 290 8.00 9.45 13.74
C PRO A 290 8.21 8.18 12.89
N TYR A 291 7.15 7.47 12.52
CA TYR A 291 7.27 6.15 11.87
C TYR A 291 6.65 6.12 10.47
N VAL A 292 5.41 6.59 10.34
CA VAL A 292 4.64 6.42 9.10
C VAL A 292 5.09 7.39 8.02
N SER A 293 5.42 8.64 8.39
CA SER A 293 5.94 9.60 7.42
C SER A 293 7.32 9.20 6.90
N ALA A 294 8.09 8.47 7.72
CA ALA A 294 9.44 8.04 7.40
C ALA A 294 9.48 6.91 6.37
N VAL A 295 8.47 6.02 6.31
CA VAL A 295 8.42 4.95 5.30
C VAL A 295 8.09 5.47 3.90
N CYS A 296 7.67 6.73 3.79
CA CYS A 296 7.25 7.34 2.54
C CYS A 296 8.39 8.00 1.75
N PRO A 297 8.30 8.05 0.41
CA PRO A 297 9.25 8.78 -0.43
C PRO A 297 9.36 10.26 -0.02
N PRO A 298 10.55 10.89 -0.08
CA PRO A 298 10.74 12.31 0.26
C PRO A 298 9.81 13.27 -0.50
N SER A 299 9.45 12.93 -1.74
CA SER A 299 8.55 13.71 -2.60
C SER A 299 7.07 13.48 -2.33
N SER A 300 6.71 12.53 -1.46
CA SER A 300 5.32 12.18 -1.15
C SER A 300 4.57 13.33 -0.48
N ARG A 301 3.23 13.31 -0.57
CA ARG A 301 2.37 14.32 0.05
C ARG A 301 2.49 14.30 1.58
N VAL A 302 2.64 13.11 2.17
CA VAL A 302 2.87 12.94 3.61
C VAL A 302 4.14 13.65 4.09
N ARG A 303 5.22 13.66 3.29
CA ARG A 303 6.47 14.34 3.68
C ARG A 303 6.52 15.81 3.30
N THR A 304 5.73 16.25 2.32
CA THR A 304 5.79 17.62 1.77
C THR A 304 4.64 18.53 2.19
N ARG A 305 3.54 17.97 2.71
CA ARG A 305 2.34 18.73 3.09
C ARG A 305 1.89 18.38 4.51
N ARG A 306 1.23 19.34 5.16
CA ARG A 306 0.56 19.17 6.46
C ARG A 306 -0.88 19.61 6.33
N VAL A 307 -1.79 18.82 6.89
CA VAL A 307 -3.23 19.11 6.90
C VAL A 307 -3.57 19.73 8.25
N TRP A 308 -3.83 21.04 8.24
CA TRP A 308 -4.15 21.80 9.46
C TRP A 308 -5.65 21.86 9.74
N ASN A 309 -6.47 21.91 8.68
CA ASN A 309 -7.91 21.86 8.81
C ASN A 309 -8.34 20.43 9.14
N ARG A 310 -8.82 20.24 10.38
CA ARG A 310 -9.33 18.96 10.88
C ARG A 310 -10.87 18.92 10.96
N HIS A 311 -11.52 20.02 10.60
CA HIS A 311 -12.98 20.13 10.62
C HIS A 311 -13.57 19.64 9.30
N ASP A 312 -12.98 20.07 8.19
CA ASP A 312 -13.47 19.73 6.85
C ASP A 312 -12.76 18.50 6.28
N ILE A 313 -13.48 17.74 5.44
CA ILE A 313 -12.91 16.62 4.69
C ILE A 313 -11.87 17.14 3.70
N CYS A 314 -10.69 16.51 3.65
CA CYS A 314 -9.66 16.84 2.66
C CYS A 314 -10.02 16.32 1.27
N LEU A 315 -10.85 17.06 0.54
CA LEU A 315 -11.28 16.68 -0.81
C LEU A 315 -10.11 16.52 -1.79
N SER A 316 -9.06 17.34 -1.66
CA SER A 316 -7.85 17.20 -2.49
C SER A 316 -7.01 15.95 -2.19
N CYS A 317 -7.18 15.37 -0.99
CA CYS A 317 -6.55 14.12 -0.60
C CYS A 317 -7.32 12.92 -1.16
N ALA A 318 -8.66 12.98 -1.14
CA ALA A 318 -9.55 11.94 -1.66
C ALA A 318 -9.64 11.91 -3.19
N ALA A 319 -9.71 13.09 -3.85
CA ALA A 319 -10.02 13.21 -5.27
C ALA A 319 -9.19 12.31 -6.22
N PRO A 320 -7.89 12.06 -5.99
CA PRO A 320 -7.11 11.19 -6.88
C PRO A 320 -7.52 9.72 -6.88
N HIS A 321 -8.18 9.25 -5.83
CA HIS A 321 -8.58 7.84 -5.68
C HIS A 321 -10.10 7.64 -5.54
N THR A 322 -10.91 8.68 -5.78
CA THR A 322 -12.38 8.59 -5.73
C THR A 322 -13.04 8.98 -7.05
N MET A 323 -14.25 8.45 -7.26
CA MET A 323 -15.21 8.90 -8.27
C MET A 323 -16.51 9.24 -7.52
N GLY A 324 -16.78 10.54 -7.35
CA GLY A 324 -17.84 10.96 -6.43
C GLY A 324 -17.55 10.46 -5.01
N GLN A 325 -18.53 9.81 -4.39
CA GLN A 325 -18.43 9.24 -3.04
C GLN A 325 -17.78 7.85 -3.01
N PHE A 326 -17.47 7.27 -4.15
CA PHE A 326 -17.00 5.88 -4.23
C PHE A 326 -15.49 5.82 -4.46
N PRO A 327 -14.76 4.90 -3.80
CA PRO A 327 -13.37 4.62 -4.13
C PRO A 327 -13.24 4.12 -5.58
N LEU A 328 -12.39 4.76 -6.36
CA LEU A 328 -12.08 4.42 -7.75
C LEU A 328 -10.82 3.56 -7.87
N ASP A 329 -9.84 3.83 -7.02
CA ASP A 329 -8.57 3.12 -6.97
C ASP A 329 -8.30 2.71 -5.52
N PHE A 330 -8.56 1.45 -5.21
CA PHE A 330 -8.40 0.94 -3.85
C PHE A 330 -6.93 0.91 -3.40
N ASN A 331 -6.00 0.69 -4.33
CA ASN A 331 -4.57 0.68 -4.02
C ASN A 331 -4.12 2.09 -3.62
N LEU A 332 -4.54 3.11 -4.36
CA LEU A 332 -4.23 4.50 -4.01
C LEU A 332 -5.01 4.99 -2.77
N ALA A 333 -6.23 4.48 -2.56
CA ALA A 333 -7.05 4.78 -1.37
C ALA A 333 -6.47 4.18 -0.08
N THR A 334 -5.67 3.11 -0.17
CA THR A 334 -4.95 2.52 0.97
C THR A 334 -3.48 2.94 1.04
N GLU A 335 -2.99 3.71 0.05
CA GLU A 335 -1.63 4.25 0.02
C GLU A 335 -1.50 5.46 0.96
N ILE A 336 -0.87 5.22 2.11
CA ILE A 336 -0.72 6.22 3.17
C ILE A 336 0.13 7.39 2.68
N CYS A 337 1.16 7.15 1.87
CA CYS A 337 2.08 8.19 1.42
C CYS A 337 1.40 9.26 0.55
N HIS A 338 0.23 8.96 -0.01
CA HIS A 338 -0.59 9.89 -0.76
C HIS A 338 -1.50 10.76 0.12
N GLN A 339 -1.84 10.33 1.34
CA GLN A 339 -2.94 10.86 2.15
C GLN A 339 -2.47 11.44 3.50
N PRO A 340 -1.98 12.70 3.51
CA PRO A 340 -1.51 13.35 4.74
C PRO A 340 -2.60 13.63 5.78
N ASP A 341 -3.87 13.60 5.39
CA ASP A 341 -5.04 13.75 6.26
C ASP A 341 -5.30 12.52 7.16
N LEU A 342 -4.84 11.33 6.75
CA LEU A 342 -4.96 10.11 7.58
C LEU A 342 -4.27 10.23 8.93
N ALA A 343 -3.30 11.14 9.08
CA ALA A 343 -2.65 11.47 10.36
C ALA A 343 -3.65 11.76 11.50
N PHE A 344 -4.85 12.25 11.16
CA PHE A 344 -5.90 12.61 12.12
C PHE A 344 -7.20 11.83 11.93
N LEU A 345 -7.26 10.90 10.97
CA LEU A 345 -8.47 10.15 10.62
C LEU A 345 -8.33 8.63 10.86
N HIS A 346 -7.11 8.13 11.08
CA HIS A 346 -6.85 6.70 11.22
C HIS A 346 -6.39 6.34 12.64
N GLY A 347 -7.12 5.46 13.33
CA GLY A 347 -6.88 5.13 14.75
C GLY A 347 -5.45 4.67 15.05
N LEU A 348 -4.90 3.77 14.22
CA LEU A 348 -3.51 3.32 14.31
C LEU A 348 -2.48 4.46 14.23
N LEU A 349 -2.76 5.53 13.47
CA LEU A 349 -1.82 6.64 13.26
C LEU A 349 -1.92 7.69 14.38
N ILE A 350 -3.11 7.84 14.96
CA ILE A 350 -3.42 8.81 16.02
C ILE A 350 -2.92 8.32 17.38
N SER A 351 -3.28 7.10 17.77
CA SER A 351 -2.99 6.55 19.10
C SER A 351 -3.26 5.04 19.13
N PRO A 352 -2.35 4.21 18.61
CA PRO A 352 -2.50 2.76 18.62
C PRO A 352 -2.40 2.19 20.04
N ALA A 353 -3.05 1.05 20.31
CA ALA A 353 -3.12 0.48 21.66
C ALA A 353 -1.87 -0.35 22.00
N SER A 354 -1.31 -1.06 21.01
CA SER A 354 -0.20 -2.01 21.18
C SER A 354 0.87 -1.89 20.09
N PHE A 355 1.49 -0.71 19.97
CA PHE A 355 2.45 -0.41 18.90
C PHE A 355 3.92 -0.52 19.33
N LYS A 356 4.50 -1.70 19.14
CA LYS A 356 5.95 -1.92 19.26
C LYS A 356 6.54 -1.99 17.86
N VAL A 357 7.36 -1.00 17.48
CA VAL A 357 7.80 -0.83 16.09
C VAL A 357 9.31 -0.81 15.96
N SER A 358 9.82 -1.38 14.87
CA SER A 358 11.21 -1.33 14.46
C SER A 358 11.35 -0.44 13.22
N GLN A 359 12.39 0.40 13.18
CA GLN A 359 12.83 1.12 11.97
C GLN A 359 13.95 0.37 11.23
N GLU A 360 14.32 -0.80 11.75
CA GLU A 360 15.25 -1.75 11.16
C GLU A 360 14.49 -2.85 10.42
N LEU A 361 15.03 -3.34 9.31
CA LEU A 361 14.43 -4.44 8.56
C LEU A 361 14.62 -5.74 9.34
N ILE A 362 13.52 -6.35 9.76
CA ILE A 362 13.51 -7.57 10.58
C ILE A 362 12.51 -8.60 10.05
N PRO A 363 12.79 -9.91 10.16
CA PRO A 363 11.96 -10.98 9.57
C PRO A 363 10.76 -11.32 10.47
N VAL A 364 9.76 -10.44 10.52
CA VAL A 364 8.52 -10.64 11.28
C VAL A 364 7.36 -10.93 10.33
N PHE A 365 6.67 -12.04 10.56
CA PHE A 365 5.44 -12.41 9.86
C PHE A 365 4.23 -11.80 10.57
N SER A 366 3.36 -11.13 9.83
CA SER A 366 2.18 -10.45 10.36
C SER A 366 0.93 -10.79 9.55
N GLN A 367 -0.24 -10.79 10.19
CA GLN A 367 -1.53 -11.00 9.52
C GLN A 367 -1.97 -9.78 8.70
N SER A 368 -1.44 -8.60 9.02
CA SER A 368 -1.68 -7.38 8.26
C SER A 368 -0.47 -6.45 8.33
N ALA A 369 -0.36 -5.59 7.33
CA ALA A 369 0.64 -4.54 7.27
C ALA A 369 0.01 -3.28 6.66
N LEU A 370 0.43 -2.11 7.14
CA LEU A 370 0.13 -0.85 6.49
C LEU A 370 1.00 -0.67 5.24
N THR A 371 0.51 0.08 4.25
CA THR A 371 1.31 0.43 3.08
C THR A 371 2.62 1.12 3.49
N GLY A 372 3.74 0.63 2.96
CA GLY A 372 5.09 1.08 3.30
C GLY A 372 5.74 0.35 4.48
N PHE A 373 4.97 -0.35 5.32
CA PHE A 373 5.54 -1.26 6.33
C PHE A 373 6.06 -2.53 5.63
N SER A 374 7.05 -3.15 6.26
CA SER A 374 7.83 -4.27 5.69
C SER A 374 7.68 -5.56 6.49
N ASP A 375 6.59 -5.67 7.25
CA ASP A 375 6.14 -6.94 7.80
C ASP A 375 5.91 -7.94 6.65
N ILE A 376 6.26 -9.20 6.86
CA ILE A 376 6.04 -10.26 5.87
C ILE A 376 4.60 -10.75 6.05
N SER A 377 3.74 -10.46 5.07
CA SER A 377 2.33 -10.83 5.18
C SER A 377 2.15 -12.35 5.13
N LEU A 378 1.42 -12.89 6.11
CA LEU A 378 0.92 -14.26 6.13
C LEU A 378 -0.55 -14.26 5.68
N PRO A 379 -0.99 -15.21 4.82
CA PRO A 379 -2.39 -15.37 4.43
C PRO A 379 -3.33 -15.79 5.56
#